data_AF-A0A930MYP0-F1
#
_entry.id   AF-A0A930MYP0-F1
#
_cell.length_a   1.000
_cell.length_b   1.000
_cell.length_c   1.000
_cell.angle_alpha   90.00
_cell.angle_beta   90.00
_cell.angle_gamma   90.00
#
_symmetry.space_group_name_H-M   'P 1'
#
loop_
_entity.id
_entity.type
_entity.pdbx_description
1 polymer ?
#
loop_
_entity_poly.entity_id
_entity_poly.type
_entity_poly.pdbx_seq_one_letter_code
_entity_poly.pdbx_strand_id
1 'polypeptide(L)' 'MIREAQLDRGIIFGDAHTAEYVYMPGSEVGVEHPVYVYENGSERRDIDLSEALHLIRVRDLRPTAHPLLGRTSC' A
#
# COMPACT_ATOMS: atom_id res chain seq x y z
N MET A 1 3.95 9.14 -10.16
CA MET A 1 4.15 10.42 -9.45
C MET A 1 3.15 10.66 -8.32
N ILE A 2 1.83 10.87 -8.54
CA ILE A 2 0.92 11.15 -7.39
C ILE A 2 0.81 9.96 -6.42
N ARG A 3 0.66 8.73 -6.93
CA ARG A 3 0.48 7.52 -6.09
C ARG A 3 1.70 7.13 -5.27
N GLU A 4 2.89 7.31 -5.84
CA GLU A 4 4.18 7.07 -5.17
C GLU A 4 4.33 7.99 -3.95
N ALA A 5 4.22 9.32 -4.16
CA ALA A 5 4.26 10.27 -3.06
C ALA A 5 3.15 10.07 -2.01
N GLN A 6 2.03 9.45 -2.39
CA GLN A 6 0.98 9.04 -1.45
C GLN A 6 1.40 7.82 -0.64
N LEU A 7 1.97 6.79 -1.28
CA LEU A 7 2.50 5.61 -0.59
C LEU A 7 3.63 5.98 0.36
N ASP A 8 4.55 6.87 -0.03
CA ASP A 8 5.64 7.38 0.83
C ASP A 8 5.12 8.12 2.07
N ARG A 9 3.89 8.67 1.99
CA ARG A 9 3.19 9.30 3.11
C ARG A 9 2.31 8.32 3.90
N GLY A 10 2.44 7.02 3.62
CA GLY A 10 1.67 5.95 4.26
C GLY A 10 0.19 5.90 3.84
N ILE A 11 -0.21 6.56 2.74
CA ILE A 11 -1.59 6.42 2.25
C ILE A 11 -1.81 4.98 1.79
N ILE A 12 -2.87 4.37 2.31
CA ILE A 12 -3.25 2.99 1.98
C ILE A 12 -4.14 2.99 0.74
N PHE A 13 -3.75 2.22 -0.26
CA PHE A 13 -4.60 1.90 -1.41
C PHE A 13 -5.21 0.53 -1.20
N GLY A 14 -6.46 0.34 -1.57
CA GLY A 14 -7.07 -0.97 -1.48
C GLY A 14 -8.50 -1.03 -2.00
N ASP A 15 -9.07 -2.21 -1.87
CA ASP A 15 -10.48 -2.50 -2.10
C ASP A 15 -10.99 -3.38 -0.94
N ALA A 16 -11.96 -2.85 -0.19
CA ALA A 16 -12.56 -3.54 0.94
C ALA A 16 -13.40 -4.75 0.51
N HIS A 17 -13.88 -4.79 -0.74
CA HIS A 17 -14.65 -5.91 -1.27
C HIS A 17 -13.78 -7.14 -1.55
N THR A 18 -12.54 -6.92 -2.02
CA THR A 18 -11.59 -8.01 -2.29
C THR A 18 -10.60 -8.25 -1.15
N ALA A 19 -10.63 -7.42 -0.11
CA ALA A 19 -9.66 -7.42 1.00
C ALA A 19 -8.21 -7.31 0.50
N GLU A 20 -8.00 -6.48 -0.51
CA GLU A 20 -6.69 -6.19 -1.09
C GLU A 20 -6.20 -4.82 -0.65
N TYR A 21 -4.95 -4.74 -0.18
CA TYR A 21 -4.37 -3.48 0.28
C TYR A 21 -2.90 -3.35 -0.15
N VAL A 22 -2.47 -2.13 -0.45
CA VAL A 22 -1.10 -1.75 -0.75
C VAL A 22 -0.72 -0.53 0.07
N TYR A 23 0.37 -0.60 0.81
CA TYR A 23 0.86 0.50 1.65
C TYR A 23 2.35 0.39 1.97
N MET A 24 2.96 1.50 2.37
CA MET A 24 4.32 1.52 2.94
C MET A 24 4.24 1.37 4.46
N PRO A 25 4.91 0.40 5.09
CA PRO A 25 4.96 0.31 6.56
C PRO A 25 5.60 1.56 7.19
N GLY A 26 5.13 1.97 8.37
CA GLY A 26 5.73 3.09 9.11
C GLY A 26 7.22 2.90 9.46
N SER A 27 7.72 1.66 9.49
CA SER A 27 9.15 1.36 9.69
C SER A 27 10.04 1.80 8.52
N GLU A 28 9.45 2.05 7.35
CA GLU A 28 10.17 2.40 6.12
C GLU A 28 10.26 3.92 5.90
N VAL A 29 9.68 4.72 6.80
CA VAL A 29 9.71 6.18 6.70
C VAL A 29 11.16 6.69 6.76
N GLY A 30 11.58 7.38 5.70
CA GLY A 30 12.93 7.95 5.59
C GLY A 30 14.01 6.96 5.12
N VAL A 31 13.63 5.73 4.77
CA VAL A 31 14.53 4.75 4.14
C VAL A 31 14.74 5.12 2.67
N GLU A 32 15.98 4.97 2.17
CA GLU A 32 16.34 5.34 0.79
C GLU A 32 15.62 4.48 -0.26
N HIS A 33 15.43 3.20 0.04
CA HIS A 33 14.75 2.23 -0.81
C HIS A 33 13.70 1.48 0.02
N PRO A 34 12.54 2.10 0.28
CA PRO A 34 11.53 1.53 1.16
C PRO A 34 10.90 0.28 0.55
N VAL A 35 10.52 -0.66 1.41
CA VAL A 35 9.69 -1.81 1.06
C VAL A 35 8.21 -1.46 1.21
N TYR A 36 7.37 -2.01 0.34
CA TYR A 36 5.93 -1.87 0.41
C TYR A 36 5.30 -3.22 0.73
N VAL A 37 4.06 -3.18 1.19
CA VAL A 37 3.29 -4.37 1.52
C VAL A 37 2.10 -4.46 0.59
N TYR A 38 1.86 -5.66 0.06
CA TYR A 38 0.58 -6.05 -0.51
C TYR A 38 -0.08 -7.12 0.34
N GLU A 39 -1.33 -6.89 0.69
CA GLU A 39 -2.19 -7.83 1.40
C GLU A 39 -3.29 -8.32 0.47
N ASN A 40 -3.61 -9.61 0.56
CA ASN A 40 -4.74 -10.25 -0.10
C ASN A 40 -5.38 -11.24 0.88
N GLY A 41 -6.42 -10.79 1.57
CA GLY A 41 -7.04 -11.57 2.65
C GLY A 41 -6.06 -11.84 3.79
N SER A 42 -5.64 -13.10 3.95
CA SER A 42 -4.70 -13.52 5.00
C SER A 42 -3.23 -13.53 4.54
N GLU A 43 -2.98 -13.34 3.25
CA GLU A 43 -1.62 -13.32 2.72
C GLU A 43 -1.06 -11.91 2.75
N ARG A 44 0.21 -11.80 3.12
CA ARG A 44 0.97 -10.55 3.11
C ARG A 44 2.30 -10.78 2.42
N ARG A 45 2.67 -9.88 1.51
CA ARG A 45 3.91 -9.94 0.75
C ARG A 45 4.61 -8.60 0.76
N ASP A 46 5.91 -8.64 0.95
CA ASP A 46 6.80 -7.51 0.70
C ASP A 46 7.02 -7.36 -0.82
N ILE A 47 6.88 -6.15 -1.31
CA ILE A 47 6.96 -5.80 -2.73
C ILE A 47 7.72 -4.48 -2.90
N ASP A 48 8.29 -4.26 -4.08
CA ASP A 48 8.93 -2.98 -4.42
C ASP A 48 7.90 -1.94 -4.90
N LEU A 49 8.36 -0.69 -5.08
CA LEU A 49 7.52 0.41 -5.57
C LEU A 49 6.91 0.12 -6.95
N SER A 50 7.64 -0.54 -7.84
CA SER A 50 7.19 -0.83 -9.20
C SER A 50 6.02 -1.82 -9.18
N GLU A 51 6.14 -2.90 -8.40
CA GLU A 51 5.07 -3.88 -8.19
C GLU A 51 3.87 -3.23 -7.48
N ALA A 52 4.11 -2.37 -6.47
CA ALA A 52 3.04 -1.63 -5.78
C ALA A 52 2.23 -0.76 -6.76
N LEU A 53 2.90 0.05 -7.58
CA LEU A 53 2.24 0.89 -8.58
C LEU A 53 1.56 0.06 -9.68
N HIS A 54 2.12 -1.09 -10.03
CA HIS A 54 1.50 -2.03 -10.96
C HIS A 54 0.19 -2.56 -10.39
N LEU A 55 0.20 -3.11 -9.18
CA LEU A 55 -0.97 -3.68 -8.49
C LEU A 55 -2.07 -2.63 -8.33
N ILE A 56 -1.73 -1.43 -7.84
CA ILE A 56 -2.69 -0.32 -7.70
C ILE A 56 -3.38 -0.01 -9.03
N ARG A 57 -2.64 -0.08 -10.15
CA ARG A 57 -3.20 0.19 -11.47
C ARG A 57 -4.07 -0.95 -11.99
N VAL A 58 -3.60 -2.19 -11.93
CA VAL A 58 -4.28 -3.34 -12.57
C VAL A 58 -5.47 -3.85 -11.77
N ARG A 59 -5.44 -3.66 -10.45
CA ARG A 59 -6.57 -3.98 -9.53
C ARG A 59 -7.49 -2.78 -9.29
N ASP A 60 -7.19 -1.63 -9.89
CA ASP A 60 -7.89 -0.35 -9.68
C ASP A 60 -8.03 0.07 -8.20
N LEU A 61 -7.02 -0.23 -7.38
CA LEU A 61 -7.05 0.09 -5.94
C LEU A 61 -7.13 1.60 -5.73
N ARG A 62 -7.96 2.02 -4.77
CA ARG A 62 -8.21 3.42 -4.44
C ARG A 62 -7.73 3.73 -3.03
N PRO A 63 -7.41 5.00 -2.71
CA PRO A 63 -7.18 5.39 -1.33
C PRO A 63 -8.36 4.96 -0.45
N THR A 64 -8.08 4.19 0.59
CA THR A 64 -9.10 3.55 1.43
C THR A 64 -8.73 3.58 2.91
N ALA A 65 -9.60 3.03 3.75
CA ALA A 65 -9.29 2.75 5.15
C ALA A 65 -9.09 1.24 5.34
N HIS A 66 -7.90 0.84 5.75
CA HIS A 66 -7.61 -0.52 6.18
C HIS A 66 -8.35 -0.83 7.49
N PRO A 67 -8.95 -2.02 7.67
CA PRO A 67 -9.68 -2.38 8.88
C PRO A 67 -8.83 -2.32 10.16
N LEU A 68 -7.52 -2.54 10.07
CA LEU A 68 -6.60 -2.53 11.21
C LEU A 68 -5.82 -1.23 11.37
N LEU A 69 -5.44 -0.60 10.25
CA LEU A 69 -4.51 0.55 10.23
C LEU A 69 -5.23 1.89 10.04
N GLY A 70 -6.50 1.87 9.61
CA GLY A 70 -7.20 3.09 9.25
C GLY A 70 -6.74 3.64 7.90
N ARG A 71 -6.65 4.96 7.75
CA ARG A 71 -6.39 5.62 6.45
C ARG A 71 -4.90 5.77 6.12
N THR A 72 -4.04 5.65 7.13
CA THR A 72 -2.58 5.77 7.01
C THR A 72 -1.90 4.61 7.74
N SER A 73 -0.78 4.14 7.21
CA SER A 73 0.05 3.08 7.81
C SER A 73 1.19 3.60 8.69
N CYS A 74 1.35 4.92 8.77
CA CYS A 74 2.29 5.66 9.61
C CYS A 74 1.56 6.74 10.43
#